data_AF-X1MV16-F1
#
_entry.id   AF-X1MV16-F1
#
_cell.length_a   1.000
_cell.length_b   1.000
_cell.length_c   1.000
_cell.angle_alpha   90.00
_cell.angle_beta   90.00
_cell.angle_gamma   90.00
#
_symmetry.space_group_name_H-M   'P 1'
#
loop_
_entity.id
_entity.type
_entity.pdbx_description
1 polymer ?
#
loop_
_entity_poly.entity_id
_entity_poly.type
_entity_poly.pdbx_seq_one_letter_code
_entity_poly.pdbx_strand_id
1 'polypeptide(L)'
;IIASVWLIRRKSLSEVTAEEDAPSVALSSPRFTQLTLLNALIFIVSIVLLLVSETRPVGYFILMAVFAGIVFVQILGITNGSGWQKAIILGELVLLALNLTWSVTLKYPLYIGATDIPYHLYFIDSILQSSHVTDAMGSYQYFPLYHTFLASGVEVLGVNLRDGFFILAALAYVPTILFAYLIFKSITKSARLSLIACFLFSVSAEFIYYGGYMVTRSLAFVFFMVILYLLFRQPRSIGFIAVLALFSATIILTHQTTLAYISVILALFVGFQWLMARPQSNPGSQIKFTSIYLAIFVAAFVSYWLLGTGGYVQEAASSIEVSELIGPPG
;
A
#
# COMPACT_ATOMS: atom_id res chain seq x y z
N ILE A 1 2.13 5.89 -23.64
CA ILE A 1 3.42 5.65 -22.93
C ILE A 1 4.58 6.35 -23.64
N ILE A 2 4.95 5.98 -24.88
CA ILE A 2 6.04 6.65 -25.63
C ILE A 2 5.77 8.16 -25.85
N ALA A 3 4.53 8.53 -26.20
CA ALA A 3 4.11 9.93 -26.30
C ALA A 3 4.16 10.69 -24.97
N SER A 4 3.88 10.01 -23.85
CA SER A 4 3.93 10.55 -22.49
C SER A 4 5.38 10.83 -22.07
N VAL A 5 6.30 9.92 -22.40
CA VAL A 5 7.75 10.09 -22.21
C VAL A 5 8.30 11.20 -23.12
N TRP A 6 7.76 11.37 -24.32
CA TRP A 6 8.14 12.43 -25.25
C TRP A 6 7.64 13.83 -24.85
N LEU A 7 6.45 13.94 -24.24
CA LEU A 7 5.94 15.19 -23.68
C LEU A 7 6.74 15.65 -22.44
N ILE A 8 7.15 14.71 -21.58
CA ILE A 8 8.07 14.97 -20.46
C ILE A 8 9.47 15.41 -20.96
N ARG A 9 9.85 15.06 -22.19
CA ARG A 9 11.12 15.49 -22.80
C ARG A 9 11.14 16.96 -23.23
N ARG A 10 10.00 17.65 -23.36
CA ARG A 10 9.96 19.01 -23.94
C ARG A 10 9.76 20.13 -22.90
N LYS A 11 9.16 19.85 -21.76
CA LYS A 11 9.12 20.77 -20.61
C LYS A 11 10.02 20.22 -19.52
N SER A 12 10.98 21.01 -19.05
CA SER A 12 11.66 20.65 -17.81
C SER A 12 10.60 20.57 -16.71
N LEU A 13 10.57 19.50 -15.91
CA LEU A 13 9.72 19.45 -14.71
C LEU A 13 9.96 20.66 -13.80
N SER A 14 11.16 21.27 -13.86
CA SER A 14 11.47 22.53 -13.17
C SER A 14 10.69 23.74 -13.70
N GLU A 15 10.37 23.77 -15.00
CA GLU A 15 9.56 24.84 -15.62
C GLU A 15 8.09 24.68 -15.24
N VAL A 16 7.57 23.46 -15.16
CA VAL A 16 6.21 23.18 -14.65
C VAL A 16 6.10 23.57 -13.17
N THR A 17 7.13 23.32 -12.36
CA THR A 17 7.13 23.73 -10.94
C THR A 17 7.38 25.22 -10.73
N ALA A 18 8.03 25.91 -11.68
CA ALA A 18 8.25 27.35 -11.63
C ALA A 18 7.04 28.15 -12.12
N GLU A 19 6.19 27.54 -12.94
CA GLU A 19 4.92 28.10 -13.43
C GLU A 19 3.75 27.87 -12.44
N GLU A 20 3.94 27.03 -11.42
CA GLU A 20 2.99 26.81 -10.32
C GLU A 20 3.11 27.91 -9.25
N ASP A 21 3.00 29.16 -9.68
CA ASP A 21 2.77 30.31 -8.82
C ASP A 21 1.50 30.08 -7.96
N ALA A 22 1.48 30.71 -6.79
CA ALA A 22 0.50 30.52 -5.73
C ALA A 22 -0.93 30.28 -6.26
N PRO A 23 -1.69 29.30 -5.71
CA PRO A 23 -3.08 29.08 -6.10
C PRO A 23 -3.83 30.40 -6.10
N SER A 24 -4.60 30.62 -7.18
CA SER A 24 -5.43 31.82 -7.36
C SER A 24 -6.38 32.08 -6.18
N VAL A 25 -6.63 31.06 -5.34
CA VAL A 25 -7.38 31.16 -4.09
C VAL A 25 -6.70 30.32 -2.99
N ALA A 26 -5.91 30.98 -2.15
CA ALA A 26 -5.40 30.39 -0.91
C ALA A 26 -6.54 30.22 0.13
N LEU A 27 -6.62 29.07 0.80
CA LEU A 27 -7.51 28.89 1.94
C LEU A 27 -6.93 29.60 3.17
N SER A 28 -7.71 30.49 3.77
CA SER A 28 -7.37 31.04 5.08
C SER A 28 -7.42 29.94 6.15
N SER A 29 -6.60 30.09 7.22
CA SER A 29 -6.58 29.12 8.33
C SER A 29 -7.99 28.84 8.91
N PRO A 30 -8.85 29.85 9.17
CA PRO A 30 -10.20 29.60 9.66
C PRO A 30 -11.05 28.76 8.69
N ARG A 31 -10.97 29.02 7.39
CA ARG A 31 -11.71 28.24 6.38
C ARG A 31 -11.20 26.80 6.31
N PHE A 32 -9.89 26.59 6.38
CA PHE A 32 -9.32 25.24 6.46
C PHE A 32 -9.86 24.48 7.66
N THR A 33 -9.85 25.10 8.86
CA THR A 33 -10.40 24.50 10.07
C THR A 33 -11.90 24.21 9.95
N GLN A 34 -12.68 25.11 9.37
CA GLN A 34 -14.11 24.88 9.12
C GLN A 34 -14.35 23.65 8.23
N LEU A 35 -13.57 23.50 7.15
CA LEU A 35 -13.63 22.33 6.27
C LEU A 35 -13.24 21.05 7.01
N THR A 36 -12.20 21.08 7.84
CA THR A 36 -11.79 19.93 8.67
C THR A 36 -12.88 19.54 9.67
N LEU A 37 -13.51 20.51 10.35
CA LEU A 37 -14.61 20.25 11.27
C LEU A 37 -15.84 19.68 10.54
N LEU A 38 -16.13 20.17 9.34
CA LEU A 38 -17.19 19.63 8.50
C LEU A 38 -16.89 18.18 8.09
N ASN A 39 -15.65 17.85 7.71
CA ASN A 39 -15.23 16.48 7.45
C ASN A 39 -15.38 15.57 8.68
N ALA A 40 -14.97 16.05 9.85
CA ALA A 40 -15.14 15.30 11.10
C ALA A 40 -16.62 15.00 11.39
N LEU A 41 -17.51 15.98 11.17
CA LEU A 41 -18.95 15.78 11.29
C LEU A 41 -19.47 14.75 10.27
N ILE A 42 -19.09 14.87 8.99
CA ILE A 42 -19.48 13.92 7.94
C ILE A 42 -19.02 12.50 8.29
N PHE A 43 -17.79 12.36 8.81
CA PHE A 43 -17.27 11.08 9.26
C PHE A 43 -18.13 10.46 10.36
N ILE A 44 -18.46 11.22 11.40
CA ILE A 44 -19.33 10.76 12.50
C ILE A 44 -20.72 10.37 11.97
N VAL A 45 -21.33 11.23 11.16
CA VAL A 45 -22.66 10.97 10.57
C VAL A 45 -22.63 9.72 9.69
N SER A 46 -21.55 9.50 8.93
CA SER A 46 -21.40 8.30 8.11
C SER A 46 -21.32 7.02 8.95
N ILE A 47 -20.63 7.05 10.10
CA ILE A 47 -20.59 5.91 11.02
C ILE A 47 -21.97 5.66 11.61
N VAL A 48 -22.66 6.70 12.09
CA VAL A 48 -24.03 6.56 12.60
C VAL A 48 -24.93 5.95 11.54
N LEU A 49 -24.85 6.43 10.29
CA LEU A 49 -25.63 5.91 9.17
C LEU A 49 -25.33 4.44 8.90
N LEU A 50 -24.07 4.02 8.97
CA LEU A 50 -23.65 2.62 8.86
C LEU A 50 -24.16 1.78 10.02
N LEU A 51 -24.26 2.31 11.24
CA LEU A 51 -24.74 1.57 12.41
C LEU A 51 -26.26 1.36 12.37
N VAL A 52 -27.03 2.37 11.94
CA VAL A 52 -28.50 2.31 11.96
C VAL A 52 -29.13 1.66 10.72
N SER A 53 -28.42 1.65 9.58
CA SER A 53 -28.94 1.08 8.33
C SER A 53 -28.57 -0.39 8.22
N GLU A 54 -29.42 -1.27 7.68
CA GLU A 54 -29.06 -2.69 7.48
C GLU A 54 -27.93 -2.86 6.43
N THR A 55 -28.00 -2.08 5.35
CA THR A 55 -27.01 -2.06 4.26
C THR A 55 -26.33 -0.70 4.18
N ARG A 56 -25.37 -0.53 3.25
CA ARG A 56 -24.79 0.79 2.94
C ARG A 56 -25.76 1.59 2.07
N PRO A 57 -26.47 2.61 2.61
CA PRO A 57 -27.43 3.36 1.81
C PRO A 57 -26.72 4.28 0.81
N VAL A 58 -27.43 4.73 -0.23
CA VAL A 58 -26.90 5.71 -1.20
C VAL A 58 -26.38 6.98 -0.49
N GLY A 59 -27.07 7.42 0.57
CA GLY A 59 -26.65 8.55 1.39
C GLY A 59 -25.24 8.39 1.99
N TYR A 60 -24.82 7.17 2.32
CA TYR A 60 -23.46 6.90 2.79
C TYR A 60 -22.41 7.23 1.73
N PHE A 61 -22.64 6.79 0.48
CA PHE A 61 -21.72 7.07 -0.62
C PHE A 61 -21.69 8.56 -0.99
N ILE A 62 -22.82 9.25 -0.90
CA ILE A 62 -22.87 10.71 -1.07
C ILE A 62 -22.00 11.38 0.01
N LEU A 63 -22.13 11.00 1.28
CA LEU A 63 -21.30 11.52 2.36
C LEU A 63 -19.81 11.28 2.12
N MET A 64 -19.41 10.09 1.67
CA MET A 64 -18.00 9.77 1.36
C MET A 64 -17.48 10.57 0.15
N ALA A 65 -18.31 10.79 -0.86
CA ALA A 65 -17.95 11.64 -2.01
C ALA A 65 -17.77 13.11 -1.60
N VAL A 66 -18.64 13.63 -0.73
CA VAL A 66 -18.52 14.99 -0.19
C VAL A 66 -17.28 15.11 0.70
N PHE A 67 -17.02 14.12 1.56
CA PHE A 67 -15.80 14.05 2.38
C PHE A 67 -14.55 14.14 1.50
N ALA A 68 -14.46 13.30 0.47
CA ALA A 68 -13.34 13.31 -0.48
C ALA A 68 -13.22 14.66 -1.22
N GLY A 69 -14.36 15.25 -1.62
CA GLY A 69 -14.40 16.57 -2.26
C GLY A 69 -13.87 17.69 -1.37
N ILE A 70 -14.22 17.69 -0.07
CA ILE A 70 -13.71 18.67 0.89
C ILE A 70 -12.19 18.51 1.06
N VAL A 71 -11.70 17.26 1.20
CA VAL A 71 -10.25 16.97 1.25
C VAL A 71 -9.54 17.49 0.00
N PHE A 72 -10.14 17.29 -1.18
CA PHE A 72 -9.59 17.82 -2.41
C PHE A 72 -9.54 19.36 -2.43
N VAL A 73 -10.58 20.05 -1.95
CA VAL A 73 -10.58 21.52 -1.80
C VAL A 73 -9.50 21.99 -0.82
N GLN A 74 -9.33 21.30 0.32
CA GLN A 74 -8.25 21.57 1.26
C GLN A 74 -6.86 21.45 0.60
N ILE A 75 -6.66 20.42 -0.25
CA ILE A 75 -5.43 20.21 -1.04
C ILE A 75 -5.23 21.30 -2.09
N LEU A 76 -6.28 21.79 -2.73
CA LEU A 76 -6.15 22.86 -3.72
C LEU A 76 -5.83 24.22 -3.09
N GLY A 77 -6.35 24.47 -1.89
CA GLY A 77 -6.19 25.76 -1.20
C GLY A 77 -5.00 25.88 -0.26
N ILE A 78 -4.19 24.82 -0.06
CA ILE A 78 -2.98 24.89 0.75
C ILE A 78 -1.88 25.70 0.02
N THR A 79 -1.53 26.86 0.56
CA THR A 79 -0.38 27.68 0.14
C THR A 79 0.79 27.52 1.08
N ASN A 80 1.95 27.07 0.58
CA ASN A 80 3.20 26.89 1.36
C ASN A 80 2.96 26.32 2.77
N GLY A 81 2.01 25.38 2.86
CA GLY A 81 1.30 25.12 4.11
C GLY A 81 2.18 24.54 5.21
N SER A 82 1.87 25.00 6.40
CA SER A 82 2.37 24.50 7.67
C SER A 82 2.39 22.97 7.71
N GLY A 83 3.36 22.39 8.41
CA GLY A 83 3.46 20.93 8.58
C GLY A 83 2.16 20.27 9.05
N TRP A 84 1.41 20.96 9.91
CA TRP A 84 0.18 20.45 10.51
C TRP A 84 -0.98 20.31 9.51
N GLN A 85 -1.17 21.26 8.57
CA GLN A 85 -2.26 21.14 7.57
C GLN A 85 -2.08 19.91 6.69
N LYS A 86 -0.84 19.63 6.29
CA LYS A 86 -0.48 18.43 5.52
C LYS A 86 -0.75 17.15 6.32
N ALA A 87 -0.42 17.16 7.61
CA ALA A 87 -0.69 16.04 8.49
C ALA A 87 -2.20 15.80 8.67
N ILE A 88 -3.00 16.86 8.79
CA ILE A 88 -4.47 16.75 8.87
C ILE A 88 -5.04 16.17 7.59
N ILE A 89 -4.65 16.69 6.42
CA ILE A 89 -5.11 16.15 5.12
C ILE A 89 -4.79 14.66 5.00
N LEU A 90 -3.56 14.25 5.32
CA LEU A 90 -3.17 12.83 5.29
C LEU A 90 -4.00 12.01 6.29
N GLY A 91 -4.28 12.55 7.47
CA GLY A 91 -5.17 11.95 8.45
C GLY A 91 -6.60 11.79 7.92
N GLU A 92 -7.16 12.80 7.26
CA GLU A 92 -8.48 12.75 6.63
C GLU A 92 -8.52 11.68 5.52
N LEU A 93 -7.46 11.54 4.71
CA LEU A 93 -7.37 10.46 3.71
C LEU A 93 -7.32 9.07 4.35
N VAL A 94 -6.58 8.92 5.46
CA VAL A 94 -6.55 7.66 6.24
C VAL A 94 -7.93 7.35 6.81
N LEU A 95 -8.61 8.33 7.39
CA LEU A 95 -9.96 8.16 7.93
C LEU A 95 -10.97 7.80 6.84
N LEU A 96 -10.90 8.45 5.67
CA LEU A 96 -11.72 8.11 4.51
C LEU A 96 -11.49 6.64 4.09
N ALA A 97 -10.24 6.21 3.96
CA ALA A 97 -9.90 4.84 3.58
C ALA A 97 -10.38 3.79 4.61
N LEU A 98 -10.18 4.06 5.91
CA LEU A 98 -10.67 3.20 6.99
C LEU A 98 -12.20 3.12 6.98
N ASN A 99 -12.88 4.23 6.79
CA ASN A 99 -14.35 4.28 6.74
C ASN A 99 -14.88 3.44 5.56
N LEU A 100 -14.35 3.66 4.36
CA LEU A 100 -14.74 2.89 3.17
C LEU A 100 -14.47 1.39 3.34
N THR A 101 -13.33 1.04 3.94
CA THR A 101 -12.94 -0.35 4.21
C THR A 101 -13.86 -1.01 5.24
N TRP A 102 -14.00 -0.42 6.43
CA TRP A 102 -14.82 -0.99 7.50
C TRP A 102 -16.31 -0.94 7.21
N SER A 103 -16.76 -0.05 6.32
CA SER A 103 -18.15 -0.04 5.83
C SER A 103 -18.56 -1.33 5.15
N VAL A 104 -17.61 -2.14 4.67
CA VAL A 104 -17.88 -3.45 4.10
C VAL A 104 -17.42 -4.57 5.01
N THR A 105 -16.20 -4.51 5.55
CA THR A 105 -15.60 -5.62 6.28
C THR A 105 -16.21 -5.85 7.66
N LEU A 106 -16.54 -4.77 8.38
CA LEU A 106 -17.15 -4.85 9.71
C LEU A 106 -18.69 -4.76 9.67
N LYS A 107 -19.26 -4.27 8.56
CA LYS A 107 -20.72 -4.14 8.42
C LYS A 107 -21.42 -5.46 8.12
N TYR A 108 -20.87 -6.27 7.22
CA TYR A 108 -21.51 -7.49 6.73
C TYR A 108 -20.87 -8.73 7.36
N PRO A 109 -21.59 -9.52 8.17
CA PRO A 109 -21.00 -10.65 8.90
C PRO A 109 -20.41 -11.72 7.98
N LEU A 110 -20.97 -11.89 6.79
CA LEU A 110 -20.54 -12.88 5.79
C LEU A 110 -19.67 -12.30 4.67
N TYR A 111 -18.99 -11.17 4.91
CA TYR A 111 -18.04 -10.65 3.94
C TYR A 111 -16.84 -11.60 3.79
N ILE A 112 -16.76 -12.24 2.63
CA ILE A 112 -15.66 -13.17 2.25
C ILE A 112 -14.68 -12.54 1.24
N GLY A 113 -14.99 -11.35 0.72
CA GLY A 113 -14.22 -10.74 -0.36
C GLY A 113 -14.29 -11.57 -1.64
N ALA A 114 -13.14 -11.86 -2.27
CA ALA A 114 -13.05 -12.93 -3.25
C ALA A 114 -12.97 -14.29 -2.55
N THR A 115 -12.04 -15.17 -2.89
CA THR A 115 -12.03 -16.57 -2.42
C THR A 115 -11.12 -16.85 -1.23
N ASP A 116 -10.18 -15.95 -0.89
CA ASP A 116 -9.03 -16.37 -0.08
C ASP A 116 -9.19 -16.04 1.42
N ILE A 117 -10.05 -15.10 1.80
CA ILE A 117 -10.22 -14.66 3.20
C ILE A 117 -10.56 -15.83 4.14
N PRO A 118 -11.50 -16.74 3.82
CA PRO A 118 -11.79 -17.88 4.68
C PRO A 118 -10.56 -18.76 4.98
N TYR A 119 -9.70 -18.98 3.98
CA TYR A 119 -8.46 -19.74 4.19
C TYR A 119 -7.48 -18.99 5.10
N HIS A 120 -7.34 -17.67 4.93
CA HIS A 120 -6.50 -16.87 5.82
C HIS A 120 -7.00 -16.88 7.27
N LEU A 121 -8.31 -16.80 7.49
CA LEU A 121 -8.91 -16.92 8.82
C LEU A 121 -8.64 -18.29 9.43
N TYR A 122 -8.80 -19.38 8.66
CA TYR A 122 -8.48 -20.73 9.10
C TYR A 122 -7.01 -20.88 9.51
N PHE A 123 -6.09 -20.34 8.72
CA PHE A 123 -4.66 -20.37 9.04
C PHE A 123 -4.32 -19.59 10.31
N ILE A 124 -4.94 -18.42 10.52
CA ILE A 124 -4.77 -17.65 11.75
C ILE A 124 -5.33 -18.42 12.96
N ASP A 125 -6.51 -19.02 12.82
CA ASP A 125 -7.10 -19.87 13.87
C ASP A 125 -6.17 -21.05 14.23
N SER A 126 -5.57 -21.70 13.23
CA SER A 126 -4.62 -22.78 13.48
C SER A 126 -3.41 -22.34 14.33
N ILE A 127 -2.93 -21.11 14.14
CA ILE A 127 -1.85 -20.52 14.96
C ILE A 127 -2.36 -20.18 16.36
N LEU A 128 -3.58 -19.66 16.49
CA LEU A 128 -4.17 -19.34 17.80
C LEU A 128 -4.35 -20.60 18.66
N GLN A 129 -4.78 -21.71 18.05
CA GLN A 129 -5.01 -22.97 18.77
C GLN A 129 -3.70 -23.69 19.14
N SER A 130 -2.67 -23.61 18.30
CA SER A 130 -1.40 -24.31 18.51
C SER A 130 -0.32 -23.44 19.17
N SER A 131 -0.49 -22.12 19.15
CA SER A 131 0.51 -21.10 19.50
C SER A 131 1.79 -21.15 18.64
N HIS A 132 1.77 -21.81 17.47
CA HIS A 132 2.88 -21.84 16.51
C HIS A 132 2.40 -22.07 15.07
N VAL A 133 3.30 -21.89 14.09
CA VAL A 133 3.01 -22.19 12.68
C VAL A 133 2.88 -23.70 12.50
N THR A 134 1.85 -24.16 11.78
CA THR A 134 1.57 -25.58 11.55
C THR A 134 1.48 -25.92 10.06
N ASP A 135 1.53 -27.21 9.75
CA ASP A 135 1.37 -27.75 8.40
C ASP A 135 -0.05 -27.57 7.82
N ALA A 136 -1.05 -27.32 8.67
CA ALA A 136 -2.41 -26.96 8.27
C ALA A 136 -2.47 -25.73 7.35
N MET A 137 -1.41 -24.91 7.34
CA MET A 137 -1.26 -23.74 6.46
C MET A 137 -0.83 -24.10 5.03
N GLY A 138 -0.53 -25.37 4.73
CA GLY A 138 0.00 -25.78 3.43
C GLY A 138 1.26 -25.00 3.09
N SER A 139 1.37 -24.48 1.86
CA SER A 139 2.52 -23.66 1.45
C SER A 139 2.70 -22.37 2.26
N TYR A 140 1.65 -21.85 2.91
CA TYR A 140 1.76 -20.63 3.70
C TYR A 140 2.54 -20.81 5.01
N GLN A 141 2.79 -22.04 5.45
CA GLN A 141 3.66 -22.30 6.60
C GLN A 141 5.09 -21.76 6.38
N TYR A 142 5.51 -21.68 5.11
CA TYR A 142 6.79 -21.09 4.70
C TYR A 142 6.74 -19.58 4.50
N PHE A 143 5.57 -18.93 4.64
CA PHE A 143 5.42 -17.49 4.52
C PHE A 143 4.51 -16.97 5.65
N PRO A 144 4.86 -17.22 6.93
CA PRO A 144 3.91 -17.16 8.02
C PRO A 144 3.63 -15.74 8.52
N LEU A 145 4.41 -14.74 8.08
CA LEU A 145 4.48 -13.45 8.77
C LEU A 145 3.13 -12.73 8.83
N TYR A 146 2.35 -12.80 7.75
CA TYR A 146 1.02 -12.21 7.69
C TYR A 146 0.08 -12.84 8.74
N HIS A 147 0.06 -14.16 8.81
CA HIS A 147 -0.83 -14.90 9.70
C HIS A 147 -0.39 -14.79 11.16
N THR A 148 0.91 -14.86 11.44
CA THR A 148 1.44 -14.67 12.80
C THR A 148 1.18 -13.24 13.29
N PHE A 149 1.38 -12.22 12.45
CA PHE A 149 1.06 -10.83 12.79
C PHE A 149 -0.41 -10.67 13.20
N LEU A 150 -1.33 -11.27 12.44
CA LEU A 150 -2.75 -11.18 12.72
C LEU A 150 -3.16 -12.02 13.93
N ALA A 151 -2.62 -13.23 14.10
CA ALA A 151 -2.85 -14.07 15.28
C ALA A 151 -2.45 -13.34 16.55
N SER A 152 -1.20 -12.84 16.62
CA SER A 152 -0.71 -12.10 17.78
C SER A 152 -1.51 -10.83 18.04
N GLY A 153 -1.92 -10.11 16.98
CA GLY A 153 -2.75 -8.93 17.14
C GLY A 153 -4.15 -9.24 17.66
N VAL A 154 -4.78 -10.34 17.22
CA VAL A 154 -6.09 -10.80 17.70
C VAL A 154 -6.00 -11.14 19.19
N GLU A 155 -4.96 -11.86 19.62
CA GLU A 155 -4.73 -12.17 21.04
C GLU A 155 -4.56 -10.91 21.88
N VAL A 156 -3.77 -9.95 21.41
CA VAL A 156 -3.53 -8.67 22.11
C VAL A 156 -4.80 -7.83 22.21
N LEU A 157 -5.62 -7.81 21.16
CA LEU A 157 -6.87 -7.04 21.14
C LEU A 157 -7.98 -7.70 21.99
N GLY A 158 -7.91 -9.02 22.23
CA GLY A 158 -8.93 -9.74 22.98
C GLY A 158 -10.32 -9.74 22.30
N VAL A 159 -10.35 -9.59 20.97
CA VAL A 159 -11.57 -9.59 20.16
C VAL A 159 -11.71 -10.92 19.42
N ASN A 160 -12.89 -11.19 18.86
CA ASN A 160 -13.06 -12.38 18.02
C ASN A 160 -12.15 -12.31 16.77
N LEU A 161 -11.76 -13.48 16.27
CA LEU A 161 -10.83 -13.64 15.15
C LEU A 161 -11.21 -12.80 13.93
N ARG A 162 -12.48 -12.82 13.53
CA ARG A 162 -12.97 -12.12 12.33
C ARG A 162 -12.80 -10.61 12.46
N ASP A 163 -13.25 -10.04 13.58
CA ASP A 163 -13.18 -8.59 13.77
C ASP A 163 -11.75 -8.13 13.97
N GLY A 164 -10.95 -8.88 14.73
CA GLY A 164 -9.52 -8.61 14.90
C GLY A 164 -8.78 -8.65 13.56
N PHE A 165 -9.06 -9.66 12.71
CA PHE A 165 -8.54 -9.73 11.34
C PHE A 165 -8.85 -8.46 10.55
N PHE A 166 -10.12 -8.04 10.46
CA PHE A 166 -10.51 -6.90 9.64
C PHE A 166 -10.05 -5.54 10.21
N ILE A 167 -9.96 -5.40 11.53
CA ILE A 167 -9.41 -4.21 12.18
C ILE A 167 -7.91 -4.09 11.88
N LEU A 168 -7.15 -5.14 12.20
CA LEU A 168 -5.68 -5.12 12.08
C LEU A 168 -5.23 -5.04 10.63
N ALA A 169 -5.89 -5.77 9.74
CA ALA A 169 -5.61 -5.71 8.32
C ALA A 169 -5.77 -4.25 7.83
N ALA A 170 -6.93 -3.63 8.01
CA ALA A 170 -7.17 -2.27 7.54
C ALA A 170 -6.16 -1.26 8.12
N LEU A 171 -5.84 -1.37 9.41
CA LEU A 171 -4.84 -0.54 10.06
C LEU A 171 -3.42 -0.76 9.50
N ALA A 172 -3.08 -1.98 9.10
CA ALA A 172 -1.81 -2.28 8.45
C ALA A 172 -1.74 -1.73 7.01
N TYR A 173 -2.88 -1.52 6.34
CA TYR A 173 -2.93 -1.05 4.94
C TYR A 173 -2.83 0.47 4.80
N VAL A 174 -3.52 1.22 5.64
CA VAL A 174 -3.60 2.67 5.51
C VAL A 174 -2.27 3.45 5.61
N PRO A 175 -1.19 2.94 6.24
CA PRO A 175 0.15 3.54 6.11
C PRO A 175 0.62 3.69 4.67
N THR A 176 0.08 2.93 3.73
CA THR A 176 0.38 3.06 2.31
C THR A 176 0.10 4.47 1.78
N ILE A 177 -0.91 5.16 2.30
CA ILE A 177 -1.24 6.55 1.94
C ILE A 177 -0.07 7.47 2.29
N LEU A 178 0.52 7.30 3.48
CA LEU A 178 1.68 8.08 3.90
C LEU A 178 2.88 7.82 2.98
N PHE A 179 3.18 6.54 2.71
CA PHE A 179 4.31 6.21 1.84
C PHE A 179 4.09 6.68 0.39
N ALA A 180 2.87 6.61 -0.13
CA ALA A 180 2.51 7.18 -1.42
C ALA A 180 2.80 8.69 -1.46
N TYR A 181 2.33 9.45 -0.48
CA TYR A 181 2.66 10.87 -0.37
C TYR A 181 4.18 11.12 -0.31
N LEU A 182 4.92 10.35 0.49
CA LEU A 182 6.35 10.51 0.63
C LEU A 182 7.11 10.20 -0.68
N ILE A 183 6.69 9.16 -1.41
CA ILE A 183 7.23 8.82 -2.73
C ILE A 183 6.92 9.95 -3.72
N PHE A 184 5.66 10.40 -3.84
CA PHE A 184 5.30 11.50 -4.74
C PHE A 184 6.03 12.79 -4.36
N LYS A 185 6.26 13.06 -3.08
CA LYS A 185 7.05 14.22 -2.62
C LYS A 185 8.51 14.12 -2.98
N SER A 186 9.07 12.92 -2.96
CA SER A 186 10.43 12.66 -3.41
C SER A 186 10.61 12.94 -4.91
N ILE A 187 9.56 12.74 -5.71
CA ILE A 187 9.59 12.89 -7.18
C ILE A 187 9.23 14.32 -7.59
N THR A 188 8.05 14.80 -7.20
CA THR A 188 7.48 16.08 -7.66
C THR A 188 8.13 17.29 -7.00
N LYS A 189 8.75 17.11 -5.82
CA LYS A 189 9.24 18.19 -4.94
C LYS A 189 8.18 19.23 -4.52
N SER A 190 6.95 19.16 -5.00
CA SER A 190 5.80 20.00 -4.63
C SER A 190 4.91 19.28 -3.63
N ALA A 191 4.60 19.90 -2.49
CA ALA A 191 3.73 19.28 -1.48
C ALA A 191 2.30 19.13 -2.01
N ARG A 192 1.83 20.13 -2.76
CA ARG A 192 0.50 20.17 -3.35
C ARG A 192 0.32 19.06 -4.38
N LEU A 193 1.21 18.98 -5.38
CA LEU A 193 1.15 17.91 -6.39
C LEU A 193 1.25 16.52 -5.75
N SER A 194 2.05 16.37 -4.69
CA SER A 194 2.15 15.11 -3.96
C SER A 194 0.87 14.73 -3.23
N LEU A 195 0.19 15.70 -2.63
CA LEU A 195 -1.11 15.47 -1.99
C LEU A 195 -2.20 15.18 -3.02
N ILE A 196 -2.20 15.85 -4.18
CA ILE A 196 -3.12 15.54 -5.29
C ILE A 196 -2.90 14.10 -5.77
N ALA A 197 -1.65 13.71 -6.05
CA ALA A 197 -1.34 12.35 -6.47
C ALA A 197 -1.71 11.31 -5.39
N CYS A 198 -1.46 11.62 -4.12
CA CYS A 198 -1.83 10.77 -2.99
C CYS A 198 -3.36 10.62 -2.85
N PHE A 199 -4.11 11.71 -3.00
CA PHE A 199 -5.57 11.70 -3.03
C PHE A 199 -6.09 10.80 -4.15
N LEU A 200 -5.61 11.00 -5.39
CA LEU A 200 -6.02 10.18 -6.53
C LEU A 200 -5.71 8.69 -6.33
N PHE A 201 -4.57 8.39 -5.70
CA PHE A 201 -4.20 7.04 -5.31
C PHE A 201 -5.19 6.47 -4.27
N SER A 202 -5.51 7.20 -3.20
CA SER A 202 -6.35 6.70 -2.11
C SER A 202 -7.84 6.57 -2.48
N VAL A 203 -8.31 7.29 -3.51
CA VAL A 203 -9.68 7.15 -4.05
C VAL A 203 -9.75 6.25 -5.29
N SER A 204 -8.64 5.65 -5.70
CA SER A 204 -8.63 4.73 -6.84
C SER A 204 -9.42 3.46 -6.54
N ALA A 205 -10.08 2.90 -7.56
CA ALA A 205 -10.86 1.68 -7.41
C ALA A 205 -10.02 0.51 -6.86
N GLU A 206 -8.77 0.40 -7.29
CA GLU A 206 -7.86 -0.67 -6.86
C GLU A 206 -7.50 -0.55 -5.38
N PHE A 207 -7.20 0.68 -4.91
CA PHE A 207 -6.88 0.91 -3.51
C PHE A 207 -8.08 0.64 -2.59
N ILE A 208 -9.27 1.10 -2.99
CA ILE A 208 -10.51 0.85 -2.24
C ILE A 208 -10.83 -0.65 -2.22
N TYR A 209 -10.69 -1.33 -3.36
CA TYR A 209 -10.92 -2.76 -3.49
C TYR A 209 -10.02 -3.56 -2.55
N TYR A 210 -8.70 -3.34 -2.59
CA TYR A 210 -7.78 -4.07 -1.71
C TYR A 210 -7.81 -3.62 -0.25
N GLY A 211 -8.36 -2.44 0.05
CA GLY A 211 -8.72 -2.07 1.43
C GLY A 211 -9.79 -3.02 1.99
N GLY A 212 -10.78 -3.41 1.19
CA GLY A 212 -11.75 -4.43 1.56
C GLY A 212 -11.23 -5.86 1.42
N TYR A 213 -10.37 -6.15 0.43
CA TYR A 213 -9.83 -7.48 0.15
C TYR A 213 -8.39 -7.62 0.63
N MET A 214 -8.23 -7.56 1.95
CA MET A 214 -6.91 -7.54 2.56
C MET A 214 -6.37 -8.92 2.86
N VAL A 215 -5.71 -9.49 1.85
CA VAL A 215 -4.98 -10.75 1.96
C VAL A 215 -3.46 -10.50 2.03
N THR A 216 -2.67 -11.56 2.10
CA THR A 216 -1.19 -11.53 2.14
C THR A 216 -0.56 -10.59 1.11
N ARG A 217 -1.10 -10.55 -0.12
CA ARG A 217 -0.66 -9.64 -1.19
C ARG A 217 -0.80 -8.15 -0.80
N SER A 218 -1.88 -7.78 -0.13
CA SER A 218 -2.14 -6.39 0.26
C SER A 218 -1.11 -5.93 1.28
N LEU A 219 -0.75 -6.76 2.27
CA LEU A 219 0.32 -6.43 3.22
C LEU A 219 1.70 -6.38 2.56
N ALA A 220 1.99 -7.32 1.64
CA ALA A 220 3.23 -7.28 0.87
C ALA A 220 3.36 -5.98 0.07
N PHE A 221 2.26 -5.46 -0.49
CA PHE A 221 2.25 -4.15 -1.16
C PHE A 221 2.58 -2.99 -0.21
N VAL A 222 2.10 -3.01 1.05
CA VAL A 222 2.49 -2.01 2.06
C VAL A 222 4.01 -2.02 2.25
N PHE A 223 4.60 -3.20 2.49
CA PHE A 223 6.05 -3.32 2.67
C PHE A 223 6.83 -2.90 1.42
N PHE A 224 6.31 -3.22 0.24
CA PHE A 224 6.88 -2.75 -1.01
C PHE A 224 6.90 -1.22 -1.10
N MET A 225 5.82 -0.54 -0.69
CA MET A 225 5.77 0.92 -0.68
C MET A 225 6.77 1.53 0.33
N VAL A 226 7.00 0.87 1.46
CA VAL A 226 8.07 1.24 2.41
C VAL A 226 9.45 1.10 1.74
N ILE A 227 9.74 -0.07 1.17
CA ILE A 227 11.01 -0.35 0.46
C ILE A 227 11.22 0.67 -0.64
N LEU A 228 10.19 0.94 -1.46
CA LEU A 228 10.26 1.86 -2.56
C LEU A 228 10.60 3.27 -2.06
N TYR A 229 9.91 3.75 -1.03
CA TYR A 229 10.24 5.03 -0.38
C TYR A 229 11.69 5.09 0.10
N LEU A 230 12.17 4.03 0.76
CA LEU A 230 13.56 3.96 1.20
C LEU A 230 14.52 4.01 -0.01
N LEU A 231 14.24 3.31 -1.10
CA LEU A 231 15.10 3.38 -2.29
C LEU A 231 15.13 4.78 -2.94
N PHE A 232 14.02 5.53 -2.87
CA PHE A 232 13.99 6.94 -3.28
C PHE A 232 14.75 7.87 -2.33
N ARG A 233 14.83 7.53 -1.04
CA ARG A 233 15.55 8.31 -0.03
C ARG A 233 17.04 7.92 -0.07
N GLN A 234 17.92 8.86 -0.40
CA GLN A 234 19.37 8.57 -0.56
C GLN A 234 20.29 8.65 0.70
N PRO A 235 19.85 8.74 1.97
CA PRO A 235 20.79 8.74 3.09
C PRO A 235 21.35 7.34 3.35
N ARG A 236 22.67 7.18 3.19
CA ARG A 236 23.38 5.89 3.36
C ARG A 236 23.95 5.72 4.78
N SER A 237 23.10 5.83 5.80
CA SER A 237 23.51 5.46 7.17
C SER A 237 23.33 3.96 7.40
N ILE A 238 24.07 3.39 8.35
CA ILE A 238 23.93 1.97 8.72
C ILE A 238 22.51 1.65 9.18
N GLY A 239 21.87 2.55 9.94
CA GLY A 239 20.49 2.39 10.38
C GLY A 239 19.51 2.36 9.21
N PHE A 240 19.77 3.14 8.16
CA PHE A 240 18.95 3.12 6.95
C PHE A 240 19.03 1.77 6.22
N ILE A 241 20.24 1.23 6.09
CA ILE A 241 20.47 -0.08 5.47
C ILE A 241 19.81 -1.18 6.31
N ALA A 242 19.90 -1.11 7.64
CA ALA A 242 19.27 -2.06 8.55
C ALA A 242 17.73 -2.06 8.41
N VAL A 243 17.11 -0.88 8.34
CA VAL A 243 15.64 -0.78 8.11
C VAL A 243 15.25 -1.33 6.74
N LEU A 244 16.02 -1.03 5.69
CA LEU A 244 15.76 -1.58 4.35
C LEU A 244 15.89 -3.11 4.31
N ALA A 245 16.90 -3.66 4.97
CA ALA A 245 17.10 -5.10 5.09
C ALA A 245 15.96 -5.76 5.88
N LEU A 246 15.53 -5.15 7.00
CA LEU A 246 14.40 -5.62 7.80
C LEU A 246 13.12 -5.72 6.96
N PHE A 247 12.75 -4.65 6.24
CA PHE A 247 11.55 -4.68 5.39
C PHE A 247 11.69 -5.64 4.21
N SER A 248 12.91 -5.83 3.69
CA SER A 248 13.17 -6.83 2.64
C SER A 248 12.98 -8.26 3.16
N ALA A 249 13.44 -8.58 4.37
CA ALA A 249 13.18 -9.88 5.00
C ALA A 249 11.68 -10.05 5.31
N THR A 250 11.04 -9.01 5.83
CA THR A 250 9.61 -8.97 6.16
C THR A 250 8.75 -9.33 4.94
N ILE A 251 8.98 -8.66 3.79
CA ILE A 251 8.21 -8.93 2.59
C ILE A 251 8.49 -10.34 2.02
N ILE A 252 9.73 -10.84 2.14
CA ILE A 252 10.08 -12.21 1.73
C ILE A 252 9.26 -13.24 2.50
N LEU A 253 9.06 -13.03 3.81
CA LEU A 253 8.28 -13.92 4.69
C LEU A 253 6.76 -13.71 4.61
N THR A 254 6.28 -12.75 3.81
CA THR A 254 4.84 -12.39 3.78
C THR A 254 4.07 -13.09 2.67
N HIS A 255 4.60 -13.11 1.44
CA HIS A 255 3.87 -13.68 0.30
C HIS A 255 4.78 -14.08 -0.85
N GLN A 256 4.71 -15.34 -1.24
CA GLN A 256 5.57 -15.94 -2.27
C GLN A 256 5.41 -15.32 -3.66
N THR A 257 4.17 -15.17 -4.15
CA THR A 257 3.92 -14.77 -5.55
C THR A 257 4.18 -13.28 -5.76
N THR A 258 3.95 -12.44 -4.74
CA THR A 258 4.12 -10.99 -4.87
C THR A 258 5.59 -10.60 -5.09
N LEU A 259 6.51 -11.39 -4.56
CA LEU A 259 7.94 -11.17 -4.67
C LEU A 259 8.44 -11.29 -6.11
N ALA A 260 7.85 -12.18 -6.91
CA ALA A 260 8.14 -12.29 -8.34
C ALA A 260 7.78 -10.99 -9.07
N TYR A 261 6.57 -10.47 -8.86
CA TYR A 261 6.13 -9.22 -9.47
C TYR A 261 6.97 -8.02 -9.00
N ILE A 262 7.32 -7.94 -7.72
CA ILE A 262 8.18 -6.88 -7.17
C ILE A 262 9.57 -6.93 -7.79
N SER A 263 10.14 -8.12 -7.95
CA SER A 263 11.46 -8.29 -8.59
C SER A 263 11.45 -7.78 -10.03
N VAL A 264 10.39 -8.08 -10.79
CA VAL A 264 10.19 -7.55 -12.15
C VAL A 264 10.07 -6.02 -12.14
N ILE A 265 9.28 -5.45 -11.23
CA ILE A 265 9.12 -3.98 -11.13
C ILE A 265 10.45 -3.30 -10.80
N LEU A 266 11.21 -3.83 -9.83
CA LEU A 266 12.52 -3.30 -9.46
C LEU A 266 13.53 -3.44 -10.62
N ALA A 267 13.49 -4.56 -11.36
CA ALA A 267 14.31 -4.75 -12.55
C ALA A 267 13.96 -3.75 -13.65
N LEU A 268 12.68 -3.47 -13.88
CA LEU A 268 12.24 -2.43 -14.81
C LEU A 268 12.72 -1.05 -14.38
N PHE A 269 12.68 -0.71 -13.09
CA PHE A 269 13.24 0.56 -12.60
C PHE A 269 14.74 0.69 -12.88
N VAL A 270 15.52 -0.37 -12.61
CA VAL A 270 16.96 -0.40 -12.91
C VAL A 270 17.20 -0.30 -14.42
N GLY A 271 16.42 -1.03 -15.23
CA GLY A 271 16.51 -1.00 -16.69
C GLY A 271 16.19 0.38 -17.28
N PHE A 272 15.14 1.04 -16.80
CA PHE A 272 14.80 2.41 -17.20
C PHE A 272 15.87 3.41 -16.76
N GLN A 273 16.42 3.26 -15.55
CA GLN A 273 17.53 4.10 -15.10
C GLN A 273 18.74 3.96 -16.03
N TRP A 274 19.09 2.73 -16.44
CA TRP A 274 20.19 2.50 -17.36
C TRP A 274 19.91 3.08 -18.76
N LEU A 275 18.70 2.91 -19.29
CA LEU A 275 18.29 3.48 -20.57
C LEU A 275 18.29 5.02 -20.56
N MET A 276 17.97 5.63 -19.42
CA MET A 276 17.94 7.09 -19.22
C MET A 276 19.28 7.67 -18.75
N ALA A 277 20.26 6.83 -18.40
CA ALA A 277 21.58 7.26 -17.95
C ALA A 277 22.35 7.89 -19.12
N ARG A 278 22.21 9.21 -19.30
CA ARG A 278 23.05 9.99 -20.21
C ARG A 278 24.43 10.26 -19.58
N PRO A 279 25.50 10.34 -20.39
CA PRO A 279 26.72 11.00 -20.00
C PRO A 279 26.48 12.52 -19.97
N GLN A 280 25.89 13.06 -18.91
CA GLN A 280 25.76 14.52 -18.78
C GLN A 280 25.89 15.01 -17.32
N SER A 281 26.97 15.78 -17.14
CA SER A 281 27.36 16.87 -16.22
C SER A 281 26.66 17.17 -14.87
N ASN A 282 25.53 16.58 -14.48
CA ASN A 282 24.87 16.92 -13.21
C ASN A 282 24.53 15.69 -12.34
N PRO A 283 25.53 15.10 -11.65
CA PRO A 283 25.42 13.83 -10.93
C PRO A 283 24.44 13.80 -9.74
N GLY A 284 23.87 14.96 -9.34
CA GLY A 284 22.98 15.10 -8.19
C GLY A 284 21.47 15.00 -8.46
N SER A 285 21.03 14.97 -9.72
CA SER A 285 19.59 15.08 -10.07
C SER A 285 18.89 13.74 -10.36
N GLN A 286 19.64 12.64 -10.48
CA GLN A 286 19.06 11.35 -10.83
C GLN A 286 18.73 10.51 -9.59
N ILE A 287 17.51 9.96 -9.57
CA ILE A 287 17.14 8.88 -8.67
C ILE A 287 18.04 7.69 -9.02
N LYS A 288 18.94 7.31 -8.10
CA LYS A 288 19.83 6.16 -8.28
C LYS A 288 19.27 4.98 -7.51
N PHE A 289 18.45 4.16 -8.17
CA PHE A 289 18.26 2.78 -7.76
C PHE A 289 19.60 2.07 -7.85
N THR A 290 19.98 1.40 -6.77
CA THR A 290 21.26 0.68 -6.71
C THR A 290 21.03 -0.72 -7.25
N SER A 291 21.59 -1.06 -8.41
CA SER A 291 21.50 -2.41 -8.99
C SER A 291 21.98 -3.50 -8.02
N ILE A 292 22.88 -3.14 -7.10
CA ILE A 292 23.35 -4.00 -6.00
C ILE A 292 22.21 -4.38 -5.05
N TYR A 293 21.32 -3.45 -4.70
CA TYR A 293 20.17 -3.77 -3.85
C TYR A 293 19.25 -4.77 -4.55
N LEU A 294 18.94 -4.57 -5.83
CA LEU A 294 18.15 -5.52 -6.62
C LEU A 294 18.80 -6.91 -6.62
N ALA A 295 20.12 -6.98 -6.86
CA ALA A 295 20.84 -8.24 -6.86
C ALA A 295 20.78 -8.95 -5.49
N ILE A 296 20.98 -8.21 -4.39
CA ILE A 296 20.88 -8.76 -3.03
C ILE A 296 19.45 -9.21 -2.72
N PHE A 297 18.44 -8.42 -3.08
CA PHE A 297 17.03 -8.74 -2.86
C PHE A 297 16.63 -10.02 -3.60
N VAL A 298 16.96 -10.12 -4.90
CA VAL A 298 16.69 -11.31 -5.71
C VAL A 298 17.46 -12.52 -5.19
N ALA A 299 18.73 -12.35 -4.83
CA ALA A 299 19.53 -13.44 -4.25
C ALA A 299 18.91 -13.93 -2.94
N ALA A 300 18.53 -13.04 -2.02
CA ALA A 300 17.89 -13.40 -0.76
C ALA A 300 16.55 -14.12 -0.98
N PHE A 301 15.73 -13.63 -1.92
CA PHE A 301 14.46 -14.25 -2.29
C PHE A 301 14.65 -15.66 -2.86
N VAL A 302 15.55 -15.82 -3.85
CA VAL A 302 15.83 -17.12 -4.48
C VAL A 302 16.46 -18.08 -3.47
N SER A 303 17.40 -17.62 -2.64
CA SER A 303 17.97 -18.43 -1.57
C SER A 303 16.91 -18.89 -0.58
N TYR A 304 15.97 -18.03 -0.20
CA TYR A 304 14.87 -18.41 0.68
C TYR A 304 13.97 -19.48 0.05
N TRP A 305 13.64 -19.33 -1.23
CA TRP A 305 12.87 -20.35 -1.96
C TRP A 305 13.58 -21.70 -2.01
N LEU A 306 14.86 -21.70 -2.43
CA LEU A 306 15.62 -22.93 -2.63
C LEU A 306 15.93 -23.65 -1.30
N LEU A 307 16.21 -22.90 -0.23
CA LEU A 307 16.67 -23.48 1.04
C LEU A 307 15.57 -23.57 2.09
N GLY A 308 14.70 -22.57 2.16
CA GLY A 308 13.67 -22.43 3.19
C GLY A 308 12.31 -23.03 2.82
N THR A 309 12.08 -23.34 1.53
CA THR A 309 10.80 -23.84 1.03
C THR A 309 10.93 -25.13 0.22
N GLY A 310 11.90 -25.99 0.55
CA GLY A 310 12.20 -27.21 -0.22
C GLY A 310 10.98 -28.12 -0.50
N GLY A 311 10.04 -28.20 0.45
CA GLY A 311 8.75 -28.89 0.26
C GLY A 311 7.83 -28.21 -0.76
N TYR A 312 7.74 -26.88 -0.75
CA TYR A 312 6.97 -26.11 -1.74
C TYR A 312 7.54 -26.22 -3.16
N VAL A 313 8.87 -26.19 -3.32
CA VAL A 313 9.50 -26.33 -4.65
C VAL A 313 9.23 -27.73 -5.23
N GLN A 314 9.26 -28.78 -4.39
CA GLN A 314 8.90 -30.13 -4.81
C GLN A 314 7.41 -30.26 -5.16
N GLU A 315 6.52 -29.63 -4.39
CA GLU A 315 5.08 -29.62 -4.61
C GLU A 315 4.70 -28.83 -5.88
N ALA A 316 5.37 -27.71 -6.15
CA ALA A 316 5.20 -26.95 -7.38
C ALA A 316 5.74 -27.72 -8.60
N ALA A 317 6.90 -28.36 -8.49
CA ALA A 317 7.48 -29.16 -9.57
C ALA A 317 6.59 -30.36 -9.93
N SER A 318 6.06 -31.07 -8.94
CA SER A 318 5.17 -32.20 -9.18
C SER A 318 3.83 -31.78 -9.78
N SER A 319 3.30 -30.60 -9.43
CA SER A 319 2.07 -30.07 -10.05
C SER A 319 2.23 -29.78 -11.55
N ILE A 320 3.43 -29.40 -12.00
CA ILE A 320 3.75 -29.18 -13.41
C ILE A 320 3.81 -30.52 -14.15
N GLU A 321 4.49 -31.52 -13.59
CA GLU A 321 4.55 -32.89 -14.15
C GLU A 321 3.15 -33.53 -14.29
N VAL A 322 2.27 -33.33 -13.30
CA VAL A 322 0.88 -33.82 -13.36
C VAL A 322 0.08 -33.07 -14.44
N SER A 323 0.31 -31.78 -14.64
CA SER A 323 -0.35 -31.00 -15.70
C SER A 323 0.10 -31.40 -17.12
N GLU A 324 1.32 -31.92 -17.27
CA GLU A 324 1.81 -32.45 -18.56
C GLU A 324 1.28 -33.86 -18.83
N LEU A 325 0.96 -34.64 -17.78
CA LEU A 325 0.35 -35.97 -17.89
C LEU A 325 -1.15 -35.90 -18.22
N ILE A 326 -1.83 -34.84 -17.79
CA ILE A 326 -3.25 -34.59 -18.08
C ILE A 326 -3.29 -33.58 -19.23
N GLY A 327 -3.17 -34.05 -20.48
CA GLY A 327 -3.24 -33.21 -21.68
C GLY A 327 -4.48 -32.28 -21.70
N PRO A 328 -4.50 -31.26 -22.58
CA PRO A 328 -5.54 -30.23 -22.55
C PRO A 328 -6.94 -30.86 -22.68
N PRO A 329 -7.96 -30.29 -22.02
CA PRO A 329 -9.33 -30.81 -22.10
C PRO A 329 -9.78 -30.79 -23.57
N GLY A 330 -10.12 -31.97 -24.09
CA GLY A 330 -10.58 -32.19 -25.46
C GLY A 330 -11.99 -31.70 -25.73
#